data_AF-A0A1V6D0Y8-F1
#
_entry.id   AF-A0A1V6D0Y8-F1
#
_cell.length_a   1.000
_cell.length_b   1.000
_cell.length_c   1.000
_cell.angle_alpha   90.00
_cell.angle_beta   90.00
_cell.angle_gamma   90.00
#
_symmetry.space_group_name_H-M   'P 1'
#
loop_
_entity.id
_entity.type
_entity.pdbx_description
1 polymer ?
#
loop_
_entity_poly.entity_id
_entity_poly.type
_entity_poly.pdbx_seq_one_letter_code
_entity_poly.pdbx_strand_id
1 'polypeptide(L)'
;MGNAMQFLARMCLAAAIAAVALGCGSGKTDRGKTEKNVRKYPLDKVWTSDEIAADPEGYMVWAGARIDDQVYERTRRFQAVQNHLQKIRERQETLKTRLGQFRNVQVRMEQAVRRAEDEDRWPASMGGKRFTRDEARDIIRQAKQYVQDNQPLVDAYDKAVARADAAAESLQRDLNRLAQYRERLELDLGNIRLKEGLDQVDLLRKKEQEIASFTKTLGTMADDSLGESLPDEKQPTAVLNGLIQ
;
A
#
# COMPACT_ATOMS: atom_id res chain seq x y z
N MET A 1 -5.98 54.52 -26.42
CA MET A 1 -6.49 53.55 -25.41
C MET A 1 -6.26 52.07 -25.77
N GLY A 2 -5.75 51.70 -26.95
CA GLY A 2 -5.59 50.28 -27.34
C GLY A 2 -4.27 49.56 -27.00
N ASN A 3 -3.20 50.29 -26.63
CA ASN A 3 -1.85 49.69 -26.54
C ASN A 3 -1.38 49.34 -25.12
N ALA A 4 -1.95 49.95 -24.06
CA ALA A 4 -1.55 49.65 -22.68
C ALA A 4 -2.10 48.31 -22.17
N MET A 5 -3.29 47.92 -22.61
CA MET A 5 -3.90 46.61 -22.27
C MET A 5 -3.19 45.42 -22.94
N GLN A 6 -2.59 45.62 -24.13
CA GLN A 6 -1.85 44.54 -24.80
C GLN A 6 -0.50 44.25 -24.13
N PHE A 7 0.08 45.17 -23.36
CA PHE A 7 1.37 44.95 -22.69
C PHE A 7 1.28 44.13 -21.40
N LEU A 8 0.17 44.24 -20.66
CA LEU A 8 -0.12 43.34 -19.53
C LEU A 8 -0.49 41.92 -20.00
N ALA A 9 -1.13 41.80 -21.17
CA ALA A 9 -1.42 40.51 -21.79
C ALA A 9 -0.18 39.84 -22.41
N ARG A 10 0.77 40.61 -22.98
CA ARG A 10 1.95 40.07 -23.68
C ARG A 10 3.13 39.69 -22.78
N MET A 11 3.18 40.13 -21.52
CA MET A 11 4.15 39.57 -20.55
C MET A 11 3.70 38.24 -19.92
N CYS A 12 2.48 37.76 -20.23
CA CYS A 12 1.96 36.50 -19.70
C CYS A 12 1.63 35.45 -20.78
N LEU A 13 1.92 35.71 -22.06
CA LEU A 13 1.55 34.81 -23.16
C LEU A 13 2.76 34.08 -23.76
N ALA A 14 3.30 33.14 -22.99
CA ALA A 14 4.17 32.08 -23.48
C ALA A 14 3.97 30.81 -22.66
N ALA A 15 2.75 30.26 -22.69
CA ALA A 15 2.48 28.88 -22.29
C ALA A 15 1.06 28.51 -22.74
N ALA A 16 0.91 28.18 -24.02
CA ALA A 16 -0.27 27.51 -24.51
C ALA A 16 0.13 26.32 -25.39
N ILE A 17 -0.05 25.14 -24.78
CA ILE A 17 -0.56 23.91 -25.39
C ILE A 17 0.46 23.09 -26.21
N ALA A 18 0.96 22.03 -25.57
CA ALA A 18 1.24 20.77 -26.22
C ALA A 18 0.51 19.64 -25.45
N ALA A 19 -0.57 19.18 -26.07
CA ALA A 19 -1.18 17.85 -25.98
C ALA A 19 -1.54 17.27 -24.59
N VAL A 20 -2.76 17.59 -24.15
CA VAL A 20 -3.63 16.58 -23.51
C VAL A 20 -4.35 15.86 -24.65
N ALA A 21 -3.88 14.66 -25.00
CA ALA A 21 -4.68 13.64 -25.69
C ALA A 21 -4.03 12.27 -25.52
N LEU A 22 -4.87 11.29 -25.11
CA LEU A 22 -4.65 9.85 -24.97
C LEU A 22 -3.96 9.43 -23.64
N GLY A 23 -4.64 8.84 -22.64
CA GLY A 23 -5.92 8.15 -22.67
C GLY A 23 -6.74 8.35 -21.40
N CYS A 24 -7.95 8.86 -21.60
CA CYS A 24 -9.13 8.32 -20.94
C CYS A 24 -9.30 6.86 -21.35
N GLY A 25 -8.49 5.99 -20.74
CA GLY A 25 -8.75 4.57 -20.72
C GLY A 25 -9.70 4.30 -19.56
N SER A 26 -11.01 4.32 -19.83
CA SER A 26 -11.96 3.42 -19.18
C SER A 26 -11.52 1.98 -19.49
N GLY A 27 -10.43 1.55 -18.89
CA GLY A 27 -9.90 0.21 -18.99
C GLY A 27 -10.02 -0.35 -17.61
N LYS A 28 -10.92 -1.34 -17.44
CA LYS A 28 -10.77 -2.36 -16.41
C LYS A 28 -9.27 -2.62 -16.28
N THR A 29 -8.68 -2.32 -15.13
CA THR A 29 -7.35 -2.81 -14.83
C THR A 29 -7.52 -4.32 -14.85
N ASP A 30 -7.17 -4.90 -15.99
CA ASP A 30 -7.09 -6.32 -16.19
C ASP A 30 -6.22 -6.80 -15.04
N ARG A 31 -6.83 -7.57 -14.14
CA ARG A 31 -6.10 -8.26 -13.09
C ARG A 31 -4.99 -8.98 -13.82
N GLY A 32 -3.76 -8.48 -13.68
CA GLY A 32 -2.58 -9.18 -14.14
C GLY A 32 -2.76 -10.60 -13.66
N LYS A 33 -2.84 -11.53 -14.60
CA LYS A 33 -2.96 -12.96 -14.36
C LYS A 33 -1.65 -13.42 -13.70
N THR A 34 -1.45 -13.06 -12.45
CA THR A 34 -0.74 -13.93 -11.53
C THR A 34 -1.67 -15.10 -11.26
N GLU A 35 -1.07 -16.28 -11.28
CA GLU A 35 -1.69 -17.60 -11.27
C GLU A 35 -2.95 -17.66 -10.41
N LYS A 36 -3.97 -18.38 -10.91
CA LYS A 36 -5.16 -18.73 -10.17
C LYS A 36 -4.78 -19.60 -8.95
N ASN A 37 -4.28 -18.99 -7.89
CA ASN A 37 -4.61 -19.44 -6.54
C ASN A 37 -6.10 -19.13 -6.40
N VAL A 38 -6.92 -20.09 -6.79
CA VAL A 38 -8.37 -20.05 -6.62
C VAL A 38 -8.60 -19.81 -5.13
N ARG A 39 -8.98 -18.58 -4.77
CA ARG A 39 -9.28 -18.23 -3.39
C ARG A 39 -10.39 -19.18 -2.92
N LYS A 40 -10.06 -20.06 -1.97
CA LYS A 40 -10.97 -21.07 -1.40
C LYS A 40 -12.22 -20.42 -0.80
N TYR A 41 -12.09 -19.18 -0.31
CA TYR A 41 -13.16 -18.41 0.32
C TYR A 41 -13.28 -17.00 -0.26
N PRO A 42 -14.50 -16.46 -0.42
CA PRO A 42 -14.71 -15.10 -0.92
C PRO A 42 -14.35 -14.06 0.16
N LEU A 43 -13.97 -12.84 -0.25
CA LEU A 43 -13.48 -11.80 0.67
C LEU A 43 -14.55 -11.30 1.65
N ASP A 44 -15.82 -11.37 1.28
CA ASP A 44 -16.97 -10.98 2.09
C ASP A 44 -17.42 -12.05 3.10
N LYS A 45 -16.81 -13.25 3.07
CA LYS A 45 -17.07 -14.30 4.07
C LYS A 45 -16.88 -13.75 5.49
N VAL A 46 -17.87 -14.00 6.35
CA VAL A 46 -17.76 -13.79 7.80
C VAL A 46 -17.44 -15.14 8.43
N TRP A 47 -16.32 -15.23 9.13
CA TRP A 47 -15.92 -16.45 9.82
C TRP A 47 -16.47 -16.47 11.24
N THR A 48 -17.08 -17.59 11.63
CA THR A 48 -17.48 -17.86 13.01
C THR A 48 -16.33 -18.50 13.79
N SER A 49 -16.41 -18.46 15.13
CA SER A 49 -15.38 -19.08 16.00
C SER A 49 -15.21 -20.57 15.71
N ASP A 50 -16.31 -21.28 15.47
CA ASP A 50 -16.30 -22.73 15.23
C ASP A 50 -15.68 -23.06 13.87
N GLU A 51 -15.93 -22.27 12.83
CA GLU A 51 -15.29 -22.43 11.53
C GLU A 51 -13.78 -22.16 11.58
N ILE A 52 -13.36 -21.16 12.38
CA ILE A 52 -11.93 -20.86 12.57
C ILE A 52 -11.25 -22.01 13.30
N ALA A 53 -11.90 -22.60 14.31
CA ALA A 53 -11.35 -23.75 15.01
C ALA A 53 -11.26 -24.99 14.11
N ALA A 54 -12.20 -25.15 13.17
CA ALA A 54 -12.23 -26.26 12.22
C ALA A 54 -11.23 -26.13 11.05
N ASP A 55 -10.95 -24.91 10.58
CA ASP A 55 -9.96 -24.63 9.51
C ASP A 55 -9.11 -23.38 9.85
N PRO A 56 -8.18 -23.47 10.83
CA PRO A 56 -7.37 -22.33 11.24
C PRO A 56 -6.46 -21.82 10.11
N GLU A 57 -5.85 -22.71 9.34
CA GLU A 57 -5.01 -22.35 8.19
C GLU A 57 -5.84 -21.62 7.11
N GLY A 58 -7.01 -22.14 6.75
CA GLY A 58 -7.89 -21.53 5.77
C GLY A 58 -8.36 -20.13 6.17
N TYR A 59 -8.62 -19.91 7.46
CA TYR A 59 -8.90 -18.58 7.99
C TYR A 59 -7.69 -17.64 7.84
N MET A 60 -6.49 -18.07 8.21
CA MET A 60 -5.27 -17.24 8.12
C MET A 60 -4.96 -16.83 6.67
N VAL A 61 -5.10 -17.76 5.71
CA VAL A 61 -4.93 -17.47 4.28
C VAL A 61 -5.98 -16.47 3.79
N TRP A 62 -7.23 -16.61 4.21
CA TRP A 62 -8.29 -15.64 3.89
C TRP A 62 -8.01 -14.27 4.51
N ALA A 63 -7.57 -14.21 5.77
CA ALA A 63 -7.25 -12.97 6.47
C ALA A 63 -6.09 -12.24 5.80
N GLY A 64 -5.04 -12.95 5.37
CA GLY A 64 -3.95 -12.39 4.57
C GLY A 64 -4.44 -11.76 3.26
N ALA A 65 -5.30 -12.46 2.51
CA ALA A 65 -5.89 -11.93 1.29
C ALA A 65 -6.76 -10.68 1.51
N ARG A 66 -7.43 -10.58 2.68
CA ARG A 66 -8.16 -9.39 3.13
C ARG A 66 -7.22 -8.22 3.44
N ILE A 67 -6.08 -8.49 4.06
CA ILE A 67 -5.05 -7.47 4.32
C ILE A 67 -4.48 -6.95 3.00
N ASP A 68 -4.14 -7.83 2.06
CA ASP A 68 -3.60 -7.42 0.75
C ASP A 68 -4.57 -6.51 -0.03
N ASP A 69 -5.87 -6.83 -0.01
CA ASP A 69 -6.91 -5.99 -0.62
C ASP A 69 -7.00 -4.61 0.05
N GLN A 70 -6.92 -4.60 1.39
CA GLN A 70 -6.89 -3.38 2.19
C GLN A 70 -5.63 -2.53 1.95
N VAL A 71 -4.47 -3.17 1.73
CA VAL A 71 -3.21 -2.51 1.36
C VAL A 71 -3.33 -1.90 -0.02
N TYR A 72 -3.89 -2.62 -0.99
CA TYR A 72 -4.10 -2.12 -2.35
C TYR A 72 -4.98 -0.86 -2.37
N GLU A 73 -6.14 -0.92 -1.72
CA GLU A 73 -7.08 0.21 -1.66
C GLU A 73 -6.46 1.43 -0.98
N ARG A 74 -5.77 1.25 0.15
CA ARG A 74 -5.12 2.35 0.87
C ARG A 74 -3.93 2.93 0.11
N THR A 75 -3.15 2.10 -0.57
CA THR A 75 -2.04 2.55 -1.42
C THR A 75 -2.56 3.40 -2.58
N ARG A 76 -3.63 2.96 -3.24
CA ARG A 76 -4.28 3.72 -4.30
C ARG A 76 -4.79 5.08 -3.80
N ARG A 77 -5.44 5.10 -2.63
CA ARG A 77 -5.90 6.35 -2.00
C ARG A 77 -4.73 7.26 -1.63
N PHE A 78 -3.66 6.71 -1.07
CA PHE A 78 -2.45 7.46 -0.71
C PHE A 78 -1.84 8.13 -1.95
N GLN A 79 -1.66 7.39 -3.03
CA GLN A 79 -1.16 7.94 -4.30
C GLN A 79 -2.08 9.03 -4.86
N ALA A 80 -3.41 8.84 -4.78
CA ALA A 80 -4.36 9.85 -5.21
C ALA A 80 -4.25 11.15 -4.40
N VAL A 81 -4.10 11.04 -3.06
CA VAL A 81 -3.89 12.20 -2.17
C VAL A 81 -2.57 12.89 -2.49
N GLN A 82 -1.47 12.13 -2.67
CA GLN A 82 -0.15 12.68 -3.03
C GLN A 82 -0.19 13.45 -4.35
N ASN A 83 -0.82 12.86 -5.38
CA ASN A 83 -0.98 13.53 -6.68
C ASN A 83 -1.85 14.80 -6.58
N HIS A 84 -2.89 14.79 -5.75
CA HIS A 84 -3.72 15.97 -5.53
C HIS A 84 -2.95 17.07 -4.79
N LEU A 85 -2.19 16.68 -3.77
CA LEU A 85 -1.35 17.56 -2.97
C LEU A 85 -0.28 18.24 -3.82
N GLN A 86 0.37 17.50 -4.73
CA GLN A 86 1.33 18.08 -5.68
C GLN A 86 0.68 19.18 -6.53
N LYS A 87 -0.50 18.92 -7.09
CA LYS A 87 -1.25 19.91 -7.89
C LYS A 87 -1.67 21.15 -7.07
N ILE A 88 -2.04 20.96 -5.81
CA ILE A 88 -2.38 22.05 -4.89
C ILE A 88 -1.13 22.91 -4.63
N ARG A 89 0.02 22.28 -4.34
CA ARG A 89 1.29 22.98 -4.09
C ARG A 89 1.75 23.78 -5.31
N GLU A 90 1.66 23.21 -6.52
CA GLU A 90 1.99 23.93 -7.77
C GLU A 90 1.12 25.16 -7.98
N ARG A 91 -0.20 25.04 -7.77
CA ARG A 91 -1.14 26.16 -7.89
C ARG A 91 -0.88 27.23 -6.83
N GLN A 92 -0.62 26.79 -5.60
CA GLN A 92 -0.30 27.67 -4.49
C GLN A 92 0.97 28.46 -4.78
N GLU A 93 2.03 27.79 -5.22
CA GLU A 93 3.32 28.43 -5.51
C GLU A 93 3.20 29.44 -6.67
N THR A 94 2.44 29.07 -7.70
CA THR A 94 2.11 29.98 -8.80
C THR A 94 1.39 31.23 -8.29
N LEU A 95 0.41 31.07 -7.38
CA LEU A 95 -0.32 32.18 -6.80
C LEU A 95 0.57 33.05 -5.91
N LYS A 96 1.38 32.44 -5.02
CA LYS A 96 2.34 33.13 -4.15
C LYS A 96 3.34 33.95 -4.98
N THR A 97 3.88 33.36 -6.06
CA THR A 97 4.78 34.04 -7.00
C THR A 97 4.10 35.25 -7.65
N ARG A 98 2.88 35.09 -8.19
CA ARG A 98 2.12 36.20 -8.81
C ARG A 98 1.84 37.31 -7.81
N LEU A 99 1.42 36.97 -6.60
CA LEU A 99 1.21 37.94 -5.52
C LEU A 99 2.49 38.71 -5.19
N GLY A 100 3.63 38.02 -5.12
CA GLY A 100 4.95 38.64 -4.95
C GLY A 100 5.27 39.63 -6.07
N GLN A 101 4.98 39.28 -7.33
CA GLN A 101 5.17 40.17 -8.48
C GLN A 101 4.31 41.44 -8.37
N PHE A 102 3.02 41.31 -8.04
CA PHE A 102 2.14 42.47 -7.86
C PHE A 102 2.55 43.35 -6.68
N ARG A 103 2.97 42.76 -5.55
CA ARG A 103 3.55 43.52 -4.42
C ARG A 103 4.80 44.29 -4.84
N ASN A 104 5.69 43.67 -5.59
CA ASN A 104 6.90 44.33 -6.09
C ASN A 104 6.56 45.48 -7.05
N VAL A 105 5.59 45.31 -7.93
CA VAL A 105 5.11 46.39 -8.81
C VAL A 105 4.54 47.54 -7.99
N GLN A 106 3.69 47.24 -7.00
CA GLN A 106 3.11 48.24 -6.10
C GLN A 106 4.21 49.05 -5.41
N VAL A 107 5.15 48.38 -4.72
CA VAL A 107 6.23 49.04 -3.97
C VAL A 107 7.12 49.89 -4.89
N ARG A 108 7.52 49.35 -6.05
CA ARG A 108 8.38 50.08 -6.99
C ARG A 108 7.68 51.30 -7.60
N MET A 109 6.38 51.19 -7.90
CA MET A 109 5.60 52.31 -8.42
C MET A 109 5.37 53.37 -7.33
N GLU A 110 5.04 52.97 -6.11
CA GLU A 110 4.93 53.90 -4.97
C GLU A 110 6.23 54.68 -4.73
N GLN A 111 7.39 54.02 -4.83
CA GLN A 111 8.69 54.68 -4.73
C GLN A 111 8.96 55.63 -5.90
N ALA A 112 8.59 55.25 -7.13
CA ALA A 112 8.76 56.09 -8.31
C ALA A 112 7.86 57.35 -8.24
N VAL A 113 6.63 57.19 -7.74
CA VAL A 113 5.71 58.31 -7.49
C VAL A 113 6.28 59.26 -6.45
N ARG A 114 6.74 58.75 -5.29
CA ARG A 114 7.34 59.60 -4.25
C ARG A 114 8.51 60.44 -4.78
N ARG A 115 9.45 59.82 -5.50
CA ARG A 115 10.58 60.56 -6.11
C ARG A 115 10.12 61.62 -7.10
N ALA A 116 9.14 61.31 -7.95
CA ALA A 116 8.61 62.28 -8.90
C ALA A 116 7.89 63.45 -8.20
N GLU A 117 7.30 63.22 -7.03
CA GLU A 117 6.71 64.27 -6.20
C GLU A 117 7.78 65.10 -5.47
N ASP A 118 8.79 64.46 -4.89
CA ASP A 118 9.88 65.13 -4.17
C ASP A 118 10.75 66.00 -5.10
N GLU A 119 10.98 65.53 -6.33
CA GLU A 119 11.82 66.21 -7.33
C GLU A 119 11.02 67.11 -8.29
N ASP A 120 9.70 67.20 -8.13
CA ASP A 120 8.74 67.83 -9.07
C ASP A 120 8.98 67.41 -10.54
N ARG A 121 9.36 66.14 -10.73
CA ARG A 121 9.86 65.60 -12.00
C ARG A 121 8.93 64.58 -12.60
N TRP A 122 7.81 65.06 -13.11
CA TRP A 122 6.86 64.25 -13.86
C TRP A 122 7.21 64.18 -15.36
N PRO A 123 6.91 63.07 -16.06
CA PRO A 123 6.29 61.82 -15.57
C PRO A 123 7.23 60.92 -14.76
N ALA A 124 6.67 60.14 -13.82
CA ALA A 124 7.43 59.18 -13.02
C ALA A 124 8.03 58.07 -13.89
N SER A 125 9.24 57.59 -13.57
CA SER A 125 9.93 56.54 -14.33
C SER A 125 10.08 55.26 -13.53
N MET A 126 9.64 54.13 -14.09
CA MET A 126 9.82 52.79 -13.51
C MET A 126 10.16 51.79 -14.60
N GLY A 127 11.30 51.10 -14.46
CA GLY A 127 11.72 50.07 -15.42
C GLY A 127 11.91 50.57 -16.85
N GLY A 128 12.41 51.81 -17.00
CA GLY A 128 12.62 52.45 -18.32
C GLY A 128 11.35 52.98 -18.98
N LYS A 129 10.18 52.83 -18.35
CA LYS A 129 8.90 53.38 -18.82
C LYS A 129 8.50 54.60 -18.00
N ARG A 130 7.81 55.54 -18.65
CA ARG A 130 7.28 56.76 -18.04
C ARG A 130 5.78 56.61 -17.79
N PHE A 131 5.32 57.09 -16.64
CA PHE A 131 3.94 57.01 -16.20
C PHE A 131 3.45 58.38 -15.75
N THR A 132 2.27 58.76 -16.22
CA THR A 132 1.57 59.93 -15.71
C THR A 132 1.09 59.68 -14.27
N ARG A 133 0.68 60.75 -13.58
CA ARG A 133 0.20 60.65 -12.20
C ARG A 133 -1.03 59.75 -12.07
N ASP A 134 -1.97 59.85 -13.00
CA ASP A 134 -3.19 59.04 -13.00
C ASP A 134 -2.89 57.57 -13.32
N GLU A 135 -2.03 57.29 -14.31
CA GLU A 135 -1.60 55.92 -14.63
C GLU A 135 -0.86 55.25 -13.46
N ALA A 136 0.03 55.99 -12.79
CA ALA A 136 0.77 55.46 -11.65
C ALA A 136 -0.17 55.14 -10.47
N ARG A 137 -1.13 56.02 -10.18
CA ARG A 137 -2.17 55.79 -9.16
C ARG A 137 -3.04 54.58 -9.50
N ASP A 138 -3.42 54.43 -10.77
CA ASP A 138 -4.20 53.29 -11.24
C ASP A 138 -3.45 51.97 -11.09
N ILE A 139 -2.16 51.93 -11.45
CA ILE A 139 -1.32 50.74 -11.28
C ILE A 139 -1.21 50.36 -9.79
N ILE A 140 -0.95 51.33 -8.91
CA ILE A 140 -0.86 51.08 -7.46
C ILE A 140 -2.19 50.53 -6.94
N ARG A 141 -3.31 51.16 -7.31
CA ARG A 141 -4.66 50.73 -6.91
C ARG A 141 -4.96 49.31 -7.37
N GLN A 142 -4.73 48.99 -8.65
CA GLN A 142 -4.97 47.67 -9.20
C GLN A 142 -4.08 46.60 -8.56
N ALA A 143 -2.79 46.89 -8.35
CA ALA A 143 -1.88 45.95 -7.70
C ALA A 143 -2.29 45.68 -6.25
N LYS A 144 -2.67 46.72 -5.51
CA LYS A 144 -3.18 46.59 -4.14
C LYS A 144 -4.47 45.77 -4.08
N GLN A 145 -5.42 46.06 -4.96
CA GLN A 145 -6.69 45.33 -5.05
C GLN A 145 -6.46 43.86 -5.36
N TYR A 146 -5.63 43.55 -6.36
CA TYR A 146 -5.29 42.17 -6.72
C TYR A 146 -4.70 41.40 -5.54
N VAL A 147 -3.78 42.01 -4.78
CA VAL A 147 -3.18 41.39 -3.60
C VAL A 147 -4.22 41.16 -2.50
N GLN A 148 -5.10 42.13 -2.25
CA GLN A 148 -6.17 42.00 -1.25
C GLN A 148 -7.17 40.89 -1.60
N ASP A 149 -7.60 40.82 -2.86
CA ASP A 149 -8.60 39.84 -3.32
C ASP A 149 -8.06 38.41 -3.30
N ASN A 150 -6.75 38.25 -3.54
CA ASN A 150 -6.13 36.93 -3.69
C ASN A 150 -5.38 36.45 -2.44
N GLN A 151 -5.19 37.29 -1.42
CA GLN A 151 -4.56 36.86 -0.17
C GLN A 151 -5.37 35.76 0.54
N PRO A 152 -6.71 35.84 0.66
CA PRO A 152 -7.50 34.77 1.30
C PRO A 152 -7.41 33.42 0.57
N LEU A 153 -7.19 33.45 -0.76
CA LEU A 153 -6.99 32.25 -1.56
C LEU A 153 -5.68 31.53 -1.19
N VAL A 154 -4.61 32.28 -0.87
CA VAL A 154 -3.35 31.67 -0.38
C VAL A 154 -3.59 30.94 0.93
N ASP A 155 -4.28 31.57 1.87
CA ASP A 155 -4.59 30.97 3.17
C ASP A 155 -5.47 29.72 3.02
N ALA A 156 -6.40 29.75 2.05
CA ALA A 156 -7.22 28.58 1.70
C ALA A 156 -6.36 27.44 1.12
N TYR A 157 -5.38 27.75 0.27
CA TYR A 157 -4.41 26.77 -0.22
C TYR A 157 -3.55 26.20 0.91
N ASP A 158 -3.03 27.02 1.84
CA ASP A 158 -2.22 26.55 2.98
C ASP A 158 -3.02 25.57 3.85
N LYS A 159 -4.31 25.88 4.12
CA LYS A 159 -5.22 24.97 4.84
C LYS A 159 -5.49 23.68 4.05
N ALA A 160 -5.63 23.76 2.73
CA ALA A 160 -5.86 22.59 1.88
C ALA A 160 -4.64 21.67 1.86
N VAL A 161 -3.43 22.23 1.75
CA VAL A 161 -2.16 21.49 1.84
C VAL A 161 -2.08 20.78 3.19
N ALA A 162 -2.28 21.50 4.30
CA ALA A 162 -2.21 20.90 5.64
C ALA A 162 -3.19 19.73 5.83
N ARG A 163 -4.42 19.85 5.32
CA ARG A 163 -5.41 18.76 5.37
C ARG A 163 -5.00 17.55 4.52
N ALA A 164 -4.45 17.79 3.34
CA ALA A 164 -3.99 16.73 2.45
C ALA A 164 -2.75 16.01 3.02
N ASP A 165 -1.81 16.74 3.60
CA ASP A 165 -0.65 16.18 4.30
C ASP A 165 -1.10 15.30 5.48
N ALA A 166 -2.00 15.80 6.34
CA ALA A 166 -2.55 15.02 7.46
C ALA A 166 -3.27 13.73 6.99
N ALA A 167 -4.00 13.80 5.88
CA ALA A 167 -4.65 12.62 5.28
C ALA A 167 -3.62 11.61 4.75
N ALA A 168 -2.56 12.08 4.10
CA ALA A 168 -1.47 11.24 3.61
C ALA A 168 -0.73 10.54 4.77
N GLU A 169 -0.41 11.28 5.84
CA GLU A 169 0.20 10.72 7.05
C GLU A 169 -0.70 9.68 7.73
N SER A 170 -2.01 9.92 7.78
CA SER A 170 -2.96 8.94 8.31
C SER A 170 -2.95 7.64 7.50
N LEU A 171 -2.99 7.73 6.17
CA LEU A 171 -2.94 6.58 5.29
C LEU A 171 -1.60 5.83 5.40
N GLN A 172 -0.50 6.55 5.54
CA GLN A 172 0.81 5.94 5.74
C GLN A 172 0.87 5.15 7.06
N ARG A 173 0.32 5.70 8.15
CA ARG A 173 0.21 4.98 9.44
C ARG A 173 -0.64 3.72 9.31
N ASP A 174 -1.76 3.79 8.59
CA ASP A 174 -2.60 2.61 8.33
C ASP A 174 -1.88 1.53 7.53
N LEU A 175 -1.13 1.92 6.49
CA LEU A 175 -0.32 0.98 5.71
C LEU A 175 0.75 0.29 6.57
N ASN A 176 1.42 1.05 7.44
CA ASN A 176 2.42 0.50 8.36
C ASN A 176 1.77 -0.50 9.36
N ARG A 177 0.58 -0.20 9.87
CA ARG A 177 -0.18 -1.13 10.74
C ARG A 177 -0.59 -2.40 10.01
N LEU A 178 -1.04 -2.28 8.76
CA LEU A 178 -1.38 -3.45 7.94
C LEU A 178 -0.16 -4.34 7.67
N ALA A 179 1.02 -3.74 7.47
CA ALA A 179 2.26 -4.49 7.33
C ALA A 179 2.60 -5.29 8.61
N GLN A 180 2.44 -4.68 9.78
CA GLN A 180 2.63 -5.37 11.07
C GLN A 180 1.62 -6.51 11.26
N TYR A 181 0.36 -6.30 10.89
CA TYR A 181 -0.66 -7.37 10.96
C TYR A 181 -0.36 -8.52 9.99
N ARG A 182 0.17 -8.21 8.81
CA ARG A 182 0.62 -9.23 7.86
C ARG A 182 1.75 -10.08 8.42
N GLU A 183 2.80 -9.44 8.94
CA GLU A 183 3.93 -10.13 9.57
C GLU A 183 3.46 -11.04 10.71
N ARG A 184 2.57 -10.53 11.57
CA ARG A 184 1.97 -11.34 12.64
C ARG A 184 1.17 -12.54 12.12
N LEU A 185 0.35 -12.35 11.07
CA LEU A 185 -0.38 -13.45 10.45
C LEU A 185 0.54 -14.51 9.85
N GLU A 186 1.64 -14.09 9.22
CA GLU A 186 2.64 -15.00 8.65
C GLU A 186 3.32 -15.84 9.76
N LEU A 187 3.63 -15.22 10.90
CA LEU A 187 4.14 -15.92 12.08
C LEU A 187 3.12 -16.90 12.67
N ASP A 188 1.87 -16.47 12.84
CA ASP A 188 0.79 -17.30 13.39
C ASP A 188 0.49 -18.51 12.48
N LEU A 189 0.49 -18.30 11.16
CA LEU A 189 0.37 -19.37 10.17
C LEU A 189 1.54 -20.36 10.25
N GLY A 190 2.78 -19.85 10.40
CA GLY A 190 3.95 -20.68 10.62
C GLY A 190 3.82 -21.56 11.87
N ASN A 191 3.32 -20.99 12.97
CA ASN A 191 3.09 -21.71 14.22
C ASN A 191 2.01 -22.81 14.09
N ILE A 192 0.94 -22.56 13.34
CA ILE A 192 -0.12 -23.55 13.08
C ILE A 192 0.48 -24.74 12.30
N ARG A 193 1.18 -24.46 11.21
CA ARG A 193 1.81 -25.51 10.37
C ARG A 193 2.86 -26.32 11.13
N LEU A 194 3.63 -25.67 12.00
CA LEU A 194 4.59 -26.35 12.87
C LEU A 194 3.91 -27.30 13.85
N LYS A 195 2.81 -26.88 14.49
CA LYS A 195 2.04 -27.73 15.40
C LYS A 195 1.45 -28.94 14.69
N GLU A 196 0.82 -28.74 13.54
CA GLU A 196 0.30 -29.84 12.72
C GLU A 196 1.40 -30.82 12.31
N GLY A 197 2.59 -30.32 11.94
CA GLY A 197 3.75 -31.16 11.64
C GLY A 197 4.23 -31.98 12.84
N LEU A 198 4.25 -31.40 14.04
CA LEU A 198 4.60 -32.12 15.28
C LEU A 198 3.57 -33.20 15.62
N ASP A 199 2.27 -32.90 15.50
CA ASP A 199 1.20 -33.87 15.75
C ASP A 199 1.27 -35.06 14.78
N GLN A 200 1.62 -34.81 13.51
CA GLN A 200 1.86 -35.86 12.52
C GLN A 200 3.06 -36.74 12.89
N VAL A 201 4.16 -36.13 13.34
CA VAL A 201 5.34 -36.89 13.80
C VAL A 201 5.01 -37.77 15.00
N ASP A 202 4.24 -37.27 15.97
CA ASP A 202 3.82 -38.05 17.13
C ASP A 202 2.86 -39.18 16.75
N LEU A 203 1.97 -38.96 15.78
CA LEU A 203 1.14 -40.03 15.21
C LEU A 203 1.99 -41.12 14.54
N LEU A 204 2.99 -40.72 13.76
CA LEU A 204 3.92 -41.66 13.12
C LEU A 204 4.70 -42.47 14.15
N ARG A 205 5.18 -41.85 15.23
CA ARG A 205 5.83 -42.54 16.35
C ARG A 205 4.90 -43.53 17.05
N LYS A 206 3.64 -43.18 17.28
CA LYS A 206 2.64 -44.11 17.83
C LYS A 206 2.42 -45.30 16.90
N LYS A 207 2.32 -45.07 15.59
CA LYS A 207 2.20 -46.14 14.59
C LYS A 207 3.43 -47.04 14.55
N GLU A 208 4.64 -46.47 14.68
CA GLU A 208 5.87 -47.24 14.79
C GLU A 208 5.89 -48.12 16.05
N GLN A 209 5.46 -47.60 17.21
CA GLN A 209 5.32 -48.38 18.44
C GLN A 209 4.29 -49.50 18.32
N GLU A 210 3.13 -49.22 17.71
CA GLU A 210 2.11 -50.23 17.39
C GLU A 210 2.73 -51.35 16.54
N ILE A 211 3.41 -51.02 15.44
CA ILE A 211 4.09 -52.00 14.57
C ILE A 211 5.13 -52.81 15.34
N ALA A 212 5.96 -52.17 16.15
CA ALA A 212 6.96 -52.84 16.98
C ALA A 212 6.31 -53.82 17.97
N SER A 213 5.20 -53.44 18.60
CA SER A 213 4.43 -54.32 19.51
C SER A 213 3.77 -55.51 18.78
N PHE A 214 3.24 -55.29 17.57
CA PHE A 214 2.72 -56.36 16.72
C PHE A 214 3.83 -57.34 16.31
N THR A 215 5.02 -56.82 16.00
CA THR A 215 6.18 -57.63 15.64
C THR A 215 6.64 -58.48 16.83
N LYS A 216 6.66 -57.91 18.04
CA LYS A 216 6.98 -58.63 19.27
C LYS A 216 5.97 -59.74 19.57
N THR A 217 4.68 -59.47 19.42
CA THR A 217 3.61 -60.47 19.65
C THR A 217 3.63 -61.60 18.63
N LEU A 218 3.92 -61.29 17.36
CA LEU A 218 4.17 -62.31 16.34
C LEU A 218 5.39 -63.17 16.66
N GLY A 219 6.48 -62.57 17.15
CA GLY A 219 7.67 -63.29 17.60
C GLY A 219 7.37 -64.25 18.76
N THR A 220 6.59 -63.80 19.77
CA THR A 220 6.20 -64.67 20.89
C THR A 220 5.23 -65.78 20.50
N MET A 221 4.33 -65.54 19.53
CA MET A 221 3.44 -66.59 19.01
C MET A 221 4.18 -67.62 18.15
N ALA A 222 5.25 -67.21 17.44
CA ALA A 222 6.11 -68.13 16.73
C ALA A 222 6.95 -69.01 17.69
N ASP A 223 7.38 -68.45 18.83
CA ASP A 223 8.09 -69.20 19.88
C ASP A 223 7.17 -70.18 20.63
N ASP A 224 5.94 -69.78 20.98
CA ASP A 224 4.96 -70.67 21.67
C ASP A 224 4.39 -71.75 20.73
N SER A 225 4.29 -71.50 19.41
CA SER A 225 3.75 -72.46 18.43
C SER A 225 4.72 -73.60 18.06
N LEU A 226 5.99 -73.54 18.45
CA LEU A 226 7.00 -74.56 18.12
C LEU A 226 7.53 -75.31 19.35
N GLY A 227 7.00 -75.03 20.55
CA GLY A 227 7.53 -75.55 21.81
C GLY A 227 6.86 -76.80 22.39
N GLU A 228 5.74 -77.28 21.85
CA GLU A 228 4.98 -78.36 22.49
C GLU A 228 4.81 -79.61 21.62
N SER A 229 5.45 -80.70 22.09
CA SER A 229 5.33 -82.13 21.72
C SER A 229 6.15 -82.68 20.54
N LEU A 230 7.35 -83.17 20.85
CA LEU A 230 7.86 -84.44 20.31
C LEU A 230 7.90 -85.45 21.46
N PRO A 231 7.12 -86.54 21.42
CA PRO A 231 7.16 -87.56 22.47
C PRO A 231 8.42 -88.42 22.37
N ASP A 232 9.03 -88.66 23.53
CA ASP A 232 10.12 -89.59 23.80
C ASP A 232 9.60 -91.03 23.69
N GLU A 233 10.04 -91.80 22.69
CA GLU A 233 9.69 -93.22 22.55
C GLU A 233 10.94 -94.11 22.70
N LYS A 234 11.07 -94.72 23.88
CA LYS A 234 11.95 -95.86 24.12
C LYS A 234 11.25 -97.17 23.69
N GLN A 235 11.87 -97.85 22.71
CA GLN A 235 12.02 -99.30 22.42
C GLN A 235 10.97 -100.32 22.92
N PRO A 236 10.70 -101.40 22.15
CA PRO A 236 11.42 -102.66 22.43
C PRO A 236 11.77 -103.56 21.23
N THR A 237 12.77 -104.40 21.46
CA THR A 237 13.25 -105.56 20.68
C THR A 237 12.18 -106.61 20.36
N ALA A 238 12.27 -107.23 19.17
CA ALA A 238 11.90 -108.64 18.94
C ALA A 238 12.74 -109.25 17.80
N VAL A 239 13.29 -110.43 18.09
CA VAL A 239 14.22 -111.25 17.30
C VAL A 239 13.41 -112.29 16.51
N LEU A 240 13.85 -112.66 15.29
CA LEU A 240 14.16 -114.04 14.84
C LEU A 240 13.91 -114.28 13.33
N ASN A 241 15.00 -114.70 12.67
CA ASN A 241 15.19 -115.78 11.68
C ASN A 241 14.21 -115.88 10.48
N GLY A 242 14.61 -116.02 9.22
CA GLY A 242 15.83 -116.59 8.63
C GLY A 242 15.41 -117.57 7.51
N LEU A 243 16.17 -117.63 6.41
CA LEU A 243 16.46 -118.78 5.51
C LEU A 243 16.53 -118.42 4.00
N ILE A 244 17.75 -118.64 3.45
CA ILE A 244 18.07 -119.39 2.20
C ILE A 244 17.80 -118.65 0.86
N GLN A 245 18.73 -118.51 -0.09
CA GLN A 245 19.91 -119.31 -0.50
C GLN A 245 21.21 -118.50 -0.55
#